data_AF-A0A529Q2A5-F1
#
_entry.id   AF-A0A529Q2A5-F1
#
_cell.length_a   1.000
_cell.length_b   1.000
_cell.length_c   1.000
_cell.angle_alpha   90.00
_cell.angle_beta   90.00
_cell.angle_gamma   90.00
#
_symmetry.space_group_name_H-M   'P 1'
#
loop_
_entity.id
_entity.type
_entity.pdbx_description
1 polymer ?
#
loop_
_entity_poly.entity_id
_entity_poly.type
_entity_poly.pdbx_seq_one_letter_code
_entity_poly.pdbx_strand_id
1 'polypeptide(L)'
;ASKVSSTYAHTSPRPTTLAFVRLTNGQATYTFYDENTAGRMLTIEDLPKLGAEIEAMLFGAISLISEPAGSAYEEFMRREHEARVMMLDPNIRPNFIPDKAKHLRRIREMMAMADIVKLSDEDLKWFDEAGSH
;
A
#
# COMPACT_ATOMS: atom_id res chain seq x y z
N ALA A 1 22.81 1.11 -9.74
CA ALA A 1 21.45 0.70 -9.31
C ALA A 1 21.39 0.69 -7.79
N SER A 2 20.21 0.91 -7.19
CA SER A 2 20.01 1.18 -5.75
C SER A 2 20.27 0.01 -4.78
N LYS A 3 20.86 -1.11 -5.24
CA LYS A 3 21.18 -2.30 -4.44
C LYS A 3 20.00 -2.96 -3.70
N VAL A 4 18.77 -2.72 -4.16
CA VAL A 4 17.57 -3.38 -3.64
C VAL A 4 17.43 -4.76 -4.26
N SER A 5 17.23 -5.79 -3.44
CA SER A 5 16.89 -7.14 -3.92
C SER A 5 15.42 -7.21 -4.34
N SER A 6 15.14 -7.81 -5.49
CA SER A 6 13.79 -8.07 -5.98
C SER A 6 13.36 -9.54 -5.85
N THR A 7 14.08 -10.34 -5.06
CA THR A 7 13.85 -11.80 -4.94
C THR A 7 12.40 -12.16 -4.59
N TYR A 8 11.72 -11.34 -3.80
CA TYR A 8 10.35 -11.60 -3.37
C TYR A 8 9.27 -11.01 -4.29
N ALA A 9 9.66 -10.32 -5.36
CA ALA A 9 8.69 -9.76 -6.30
C ALA A 9 8.03 -10.89 -7.12
N HIS A 10 6.71 -10.94 -7.12
CA HIS A 10 5.97 -11.82 -8.01
C HIS A 10 6.03 -11.30 -9.45
N THR A 11 6.37 -12.17 -10.39
CA THR A 11 6.41 -11.86 -11.83
C THR A 11 5.26 -12.55 -12.54
N SER A 12 4.53 -11.81 -13.37
CA SER A 12 3.43 -12.35 -14.19
C SER A 12 3.48 -11.75 -15.61
N PRO A 13 2.80 -12.36 -16.60
CA PRO A 13 2.71 -11.81 -17.96
C PRO A 13 1.74 -10.61 -18.08
N ARG A 14 1.13 -10.16 -16.97
CA ARG A 14 0.21 -9.02 -16.94
C ARG A 14 0.96 -7.69 -17.16
N PRO A 15 0.29 -6.65 -17.68
CA PRO A 15 0.93 -5.34 -17.87
C PRO A 15 1.38 -4.72 -16.55
N THR A 16 2.37 -3.84 -16.62
CA THR A 16 2.78 -3.01 -15.47
C THR A 16 1.91 -1.76 -15.38
N THR A 17 1.57 -1.34 -14.16
CA THR A 17 0.84 -0.09 -13.90
C THR A 17 1.56 1.11 -14.51
N LEU A 18 0.81 1.97 -15.20
CA LEU A 18 1.32 3.24 -15.73
C LEU A 18 0.68 4.41 -14.98
N ALA A 19 1.51 5.34 -14.53
CA ALA A 19 1.08 6.59 -13.91
C ALA A 19 1.56 7.76 -14.77
N PHE A 20 0.62 8.45 -15.42
CA PHE A 20 0.90 9.64 -16.21
C PHE A 20 0.72 10.88 -15.34
N VAL A 21 1.69 11.80 -15.45
CA VAL A 21 1.63 13.10 -14.78
C VAL A 21 1.61 14.18 -15.86
N ARG A 22 0.62 15.06 -15.82
CA ARG A 22 0.54 16.25 -16.67
C ARG A 22 0.62 17.49 -15.80
N LEU A 23 1.61 18.34 -16.06
CA LEU A 23 1.71 19.66 -15.44
C LEU A 23 1.07 20.70 -16.35
N THR A 24 0.12 21.47 -15.83
CA THR A 24 -0.51 22.59 -16.53
C THR A 24 -0.59 23.78 -15.57
N ASN A 25 0.07 24.89 -15.91
CA ASN A 25 0.14 26.10 -15.08
C ASN A 25 0.58 25.83 -13.63
N GLY A 26 1.54 24.92 -13.43
CA GLY A 26 2.05 24.54 -12.11
C GLY A 26 1.18 23.54 -11.34
N GLN A 27 0.01 23.15 -11.86
CA GLN A 27 -0.85 22.13 -11.27
C GLN A 27 -0.61 20.77 -11.92
N ALA A 28 -0.47 19.72 -11.11
CA ALA A 28 -0.29 18.35 -11.58
C ALA A 28 -1.63 17.61 -11.64
N THR A 29 -1.92 17.00 -12.79
CA THR A 29 -2.99 16.01 -12.96
C THR A 29 -2.37 14.63 -13.12
N TYR A 30 -2.95 13.64 -12.44
CA TYR A 30 -2.47 12.26 -12.44
C TYR A 30 -3.50 11.34 -13.07
N THR A 31 -3.07 10.49 -14.01
CA THR A 31 -3.92 9.44 -14.62
C THR A 31 -3.25 8.09 -14.45
N PHE A 32 -3.97 7.12 -13.90
CA PHE A 32 -3.46 5.77 -13.66
C PHE A 32 -4.13 4.75 -14.58
N TYR A 33 -3.31 3.98 -15.28
CA TYR A 33 -3.71 2.78 -16.00
C TYR A 33 -3.29 1.59 -15.17
N ASP A 34 -4.24 1.09 -14.39
CA ASP A 34 -4.02 0.02 -13.42
C ASP A 34 -5.04 -1.12 -13.59
N GLU A 35 -5.60 -1.31 -14.78
CA GLU A 35 -6.56 -2.38 -15.03
C GLU A 35 -5.83 -3.70 -15.31
N ASN A 36 -6.14 -4.76 -14.54
CA ASN A 36 -5.60 -6.11 -14.70
C ASN A 36 -4.05 -6.21 -14.71
N THR A 37 -3.37 -5.24 -14.09
CA THR A 37 -1.91 -5.16 -14.02
C THR A 37 -1.30 -6.17 -13.06
N ALA A 38 -0.01 -6.46 -13.22
CA ALA A 38 0.72 -7.44 -12.40
C ALA A 38 0.62 -7.12 -10.90
N GLY A 39 0.84 -5.85 -10.51
CA GLY A 39 0.78 -5.43 -9.11
C GLY A 39 -0.62 -5.43 -8.52
N ARG A 40 -1.64 -5.11 -9.31
CA ARG A 40 -3.04 -5.10 -8.87
C ARG A 40 -3.61 -6.48 -8.64
N MET A 41 -3.20 -7.44 -9.48
CA MET A 41 -3.77 -8.78 -9.51
C MET A 41 -3.07 -9.77 -8.57
N LEU A 42 -2.21 -9.28 -7.67
CA LEU A 42 -1.58 -10.09 -6.64
C LEU A 42 -2.62 -10.72 -5.72
N THR A 43 -2.53 -12.02 -5.49
CA THR A 43 -3.38 -12.74 -4.54
C THR A 43 -2.57 -13.24 -3.33
N ILE A 44 -3.25 -13.84 -2.35
CA ILE A 44 -2.61 -14.40 -1.16
C ILE A 44 -1.64 -15.53 -1.54
N GLU A 45 -1.96 -16.29 -2.58
CA GLU A 45 -1.13 -17.39 -3.09
C GLU A 45 0.18 -16.93 -3.71
N ASP A 46 0.24 -15.68 -4.17
CA ASP A 46 1.45 -15.08 -4.75
C ASP A 46 2.43 -14.56 -3.68
N LEU A 47 2.01 -14.51 -2.41
CA LEU A 47 2.82 -13.95 -1.33
C LEU A 47 4.03 -14.83 -1.02
N PRO A 48 5.23 -14.23 -0.88
CA PRO A 48 6.45 -14.98 -0.62
C PRO A 48 6.42 -15.60 0.78
N LYS A 49 7.20 -16.66 1.01
CA LYS A 49 7.58 -17.09 2.35
C LYS A 49 8.85 -16.37 2.76
N LEU A 50 8.84 -15.71 3.91
CA LEU A 50 9.97 -14.92 4.40
C LEU A 50 10.84 -15.75 5.34
N GLY A 51 12.17 -15.63 5.20
CA GLY A 51 13.10 -16.24 6.13
C GLY A 51 13.29 -15.40 7.40
N ALA A 52 14.08 -15.88 8.36
CA ALA A 52 14.32 -15.19 9.63
C ALA A 52 15.16 -13.91 9.47
N GLU A 53 15.84 -13.74 8.34
CA GLU A 53 16.67 -12.58 8.01
C GLU A 53 15.88 -11.28 7.77
N ILE A 54 14.56 -11.35 7.59
CA ILE A 54 13.72 -10.16 7.36
C ILE A 54 13.27 -9.58 8.70
N GLU A 55 13.84 -8.47 9.11
CA GLU A 55 13.57 -7.89 10.44
C GLU A 55 12.35 -6.96 10.48
N ALA A 56 11.99 -6.37 9.34
CA ALA A 56 10.92 -5.38 9.24
C ALA A 56 10.21 -5.41 7.89
N MET A 57 8.96 -4.95 7.88
CA MET A 57 8.10 -4.86 6.69
C MET A 57 7.41 -3.50 6.62
N LEU A 58 7.25 -2.96 5.41
CA LEU A 58 6.55 -1.71 5.16
C LEU A 58 5.34 -1.95 4.24
N PHE A 59 4.18 -1.47 4.67
CA PHE A 59 2.94 -1.49 3.90
C PHE A 59 2.40 -0.07 3.74
N GLY A 60 1.69 0.22 2.65
CA GLY A 60 1.16 1.56 2.47
C GLY A 60 0.72 1.96 1.08
N ALA A 61 0.25 3.21 0.99
CA ALA A 61 -0.11 3.89 -0.24
C ALA A 61 -1.14 3.14 -1.11
N ILE A 62 -1.06 3.34 -2.42
CA ILE A 62 -2.08 2.88 -3.38
C ILE A 62 -2.20 1.36 -3.49
N SER A 63 -1.22 0.59 -3.03
CA SER A 63 -1.28 -0.88 -3.07
C SER A 63 -2.38 -1.43 -2.15
N LEU A 64 -2.76 -0.68 -1.11
CA LEU A 64 -3.82 -1.07 -0.17
C LEU A 64 -5.23 -0.72 -0.66
N ILE A 65 -5.35 -0.06 -1.82
CA ILE A 65 -6.63 0.40 -2.37
C ILE A 65 -7.22 -0.65 -3.32
N SER A 66 -6.44 -1.07 -4.32
CA SER A 66 -6.90 -1.93 -5.39
C SER A 66 -7.16 -3.36 -4.91
N GLU A 67 -8.14 -4.04 -5.50
CA GLU A 67 -8.37 -5.47 -5.28
C GLU A 67 -7.94 -6.28 -6.52
N PRO A 68 -7.46 -7.53 -6.34
CA PRO A 68 -7.30 -8.27 -5.07
C PRO A 68 -6.07 -7.90 -4.21
N ALA A 69 -5.11 -7.12 -4.74
CA ALA A 69 -3.83 -6.88 -4.09
C ALA A 69 -3.92 -6.30 -2.67
N GLY A 70 -4.84 -5.37 -2.41
CA GLY A 70 -5.03 -4.77 -1.09
C GLY A 70 -5.39 -5.80 -0.03
N SER A 71 -6.26 -6.78 -0.38
CA SER A 71 -6.58 -7.90 0.52
C SER A 71 -5.37 -8.82 0.72
N ALA A 72 -4.57 -9.05 -0.33
CA ALA A 72 -3.34 -9.85 -0.23
C ALA A 72 -2.30 -9.20 0.70
N TYR A 73 -2.07 -7.89 0.57
CA TYR A 73 -1.14 -7.17 1.45
C TYR A 73 -1.62 -7.10 2.89
N GLU A 74 -2.93 -6.91 3.11
CA GLU A 74 -3.52 -6.96 4.44
C GLU A 74 -3.31 -8.33 5.11
N GLU A 75 -3.56 -9.42 4.38
CA GLU A 75 -3.30 -10.78 4.87
C GLU A 75 -1.81 -11.05 5.08
N PHE A 76 -0.94 -10.50 4.24
CA PHE A 76 0.50 -10.63 4.42
C PHE A 76 0.97 -9.97 5.71
N MET A 77 0.46 -8.77 6.02
CA MET A 77 0.71 -8.12 7.29
C MET A 77 0.16 -8.95 8.45
N ARG A 78 -1.08 -9.46 8.34
CA ARG A 78 -1.69 -10.34 9.34
C ARG A 78 -0.85 -11.57 9.65
N ARG A 79 -0.24 -12.17 8.61
CA ARG A 79 0.59 -13.38 8.75
C ARG A 79 1.91 -13.12 9.47
N GLU A 80 2.49 -11.93 9.35
CA GLU A 80 3.88 -11.66 9.78
C GLU A 80 3.99 -10.72 10.99
N HIS A 81 2.91 -10.03 11.40
CA HIS A 81 2.99 -8.93 12.38
C HIS A 81 3.49 -9.33 13.78
N GLU A 82 3.38 -10.61 14.17
CA GLU A 82 3.91 -11.07 15.46
C GLU A 82 5.42 -11.39 15.43
N ALA A 83 6.01 -11.52 14.24
CA ALA A 83 7.37 -12.01 14.07
C ALA A 83 8.40 -10.91 13.70
N ARG A 84 7.94 -9.73 13.25
CA ARG A 84 8.79 -8.70 12.64
C ARG A 84 8.20 -7.32 12.91
N VAL A 85 9.04 -6.29 12.80
CA VAL A 85 8.57 -4.90 12.93
C VAL A 85 7.69 -4.52 11.74
N MET A 86 6.50 -4.00 12.03
CA MET A 86 5.53 -3.55 11.04
C MET A 86 5.50 -2.03 10.95
N MET A 87 5.84 -1.49 9.78
CA MET A 87 5.66 -0.09 9.44
C MET A 87 4.47 0.07 8.49
N LEU A 88 3.55 0.97 8.83
CA LEU A 88 2.43 1.36 7.98
C LEU A 88 2.55 2.84 7.60
N ASP A 89 2.51 3.11 6.29
CA ASP A 89 2.42 4.46 5.72
C ASP A 89 1.15 4.54 4.85
N PRO A 90 -0.02 4.86 5.41
CA PRO A 90 -1.28 4.87 4.67
C PRO A 90 -1.22 5.73 3.41
N ASN A 91 -0.54 6.88 3.47
CA ASN A 91 -0.23 7.75 2.33
C ASN A 91 -1.43 7.92 1.40
N ILE A 92 -2.52 8.42 1.97
CA ILE A 92 -3.86 8.36 1.40
C ILE A 92 -3.92 9.15 0.10
N ARG A 93 -4.58 8.56 -0.90
CA ARG A 93 -4.85 9.20 -2.19
C ARG A 93 -6.36 9.10 -2.48
N PRO A 94 -7.18 10.04 -1.96
CA PRO A 94 -8.63 9.93 -1.98
C PRO A 94 -9.22 9.70 -3.38
N ASN A 95 -8.61 10.29 -4.41
CA ASN A 95 -9.05 10.16 -5.80
C ASN A 95 -9.00 8.72 -6.34
N PHE A 96 -8.25 7.81 -5.71
CA PHE A 96 -8.20 6.40 -6.09
C PHE A 96 -9.10 5.51 -5.25
N ILE A 97 -9.71 6.03 -4.17
CA ILE A 97 -10.47 5.23 -3.22
C ILE A 97 -11.96 5.23 -3.62
N PRO A 98 -12.49 4.16 -4.23
CA PRO A 98 -13.89 4.12 -4.65
C PRO A 98 -14.86 4.00 -3.45
N ASP A 99 -14.41 3.40 -2.35
CA ASP A 99 -15.19 3.19 -1.14
C ASP A 99 -14.39 3.66 0.08
N LYS A 100 -14.68 4.89 0.55
CA LYS A 100 -14.03 5.51 1.72
C LYS A 100 -14.20 4.62 2.95
N ALA A 101 -15.41 4.10 3.20
CA ALA A 101 -15.71 3.36 4.42
C ALA A 101 -14.97 2.02 4.46
N LYS A 102 -14.91 1.29 3.33
CA LYS A 102 -14.12 0.06 3.23
C LYS A 102 -12.63 0.32 3.44
N HIS A 103 -12.07 1.33 2.78
CA HIS A 103 -10.65 1.62 2.92
C HIS A 103 -10.30 2.09 4.34
N LEU A 104 -11.16 2.91 4.96
CA LEU A 104 -10.99 3.37 6.34
C LEU A 104 -10.94 2.18 7.32
N ARG A 105 -11.82 1.18 7.16
CA ARG A 105 -11.80 -0.04 7.98
C ARG A 105 -10.49 -0.81 7.81
N ARG A 106 -10.07 -1.09 6.57
CA ARG A 106 -8.79 -1.76 6.28
C ARG A 106 -7.63 -1.06 6.95
N ILE A 107 -7.50 0.26 6.76
CA ILE A 107 -6.36 0.99 7.32
C ILE A 107 -6.40 0.96 8.85
N ARG A 108 -7.56 1.08 9.50
CA ARG A 108 -7.66 0.93 10.97
C ARG A 108 -7.27 -0.46 11.45
N GLU A 109 -7.66 -1.51 10.74
CA GLU A 109 -7.28 -2.89 11.05
C GLU A 109 -5.77 -3.10 10.89
N MET A 110 -5.17 -2.55 9.82
CA MET A 110 -3.72 -2.58 9.62
C MET A 110 -2.96 -1.74 10.65
N MET A 111 -3.48 -0.58 11.06
CA MET A 111 -2.88 0.24 12.12
C MET A 111 -2.80 -0.54 13.45
N ALA A 112 -3.79 -1.38 13.76
CA ALA A 112 -3.78 -2.21 14.96
C ALA A 112 -2.71 -3.31 14.95
N MET A 113 -2.16 -3.66 13.77
CA MET A 113 -1.05 -4.62 13.60
C MET A 113 0.31 -3.92 13.43
N ALA A 114 0.35 -2.59 13.37
CA ALA A 114 1.56 -1.84 13.08
C ALA A 114 2.29 -1.43 14.36
N ASP A 115 3.62 -1.55 14.37
CA ASP A 115 4.48 -0.98 15.42
C ASP A 115 4.75 0.51 15.17
N ILE A 116 4.85 0.90 13.90
CA ILE A 116 5.15 2.26 13.47
C ILE A 116 4.10 2.68 12.44
N VAL A 117 3.40 3.78 12.71
CA VAL A 117 2.47 4.40 11.77
C VAL A 117 2.98 5.80 11.43
N LYS A 118 3.22 6.08 10.15
CA LYS A 118 3.56 7.42 9.65
C LYS A 118 2.36 8.01 8.90
N LEU A 119 1.87 9.16 9.34
CA LEU A 119 0.79 9.91 8.71
C LEU A 119 1.22 11.35 8.47
N SER A 120 0.77 11.95 7.36
CA SER A 120 0.81 13.41 7.19
C SER A 120 -0.43 14.08 7.78
N ASP A 121 -0.43 15.41 7.85
CA ASP A 121 -1.62 16.18 8.25
C ASP A 121 -2.79 15.97 7.29
N GLU A 122 -2.53 15.80 6.00
CA GLU A 122 -3.54 15.45 5.00
C GLU A 122 -4.11 14.05 5.22
N ASP A 123 -3.27 13.09 5.62
CA ASP A 123 -3.75 11.76 5.98
C ASP A 123 -4.67 11.86 7.20
N LEU A 124 -4.23 12.49 8.29
CA LEU A 124 -5.03 12.68 9.51
C LEU A 124 -6.38 13.35 9.23
N LYS A 125 -6.38 14.41 8.41
CA LYS A 125 -7.61 15.09 7.98
C LYS A 125 -8.57 14.14 7.25
N TRP A 126 -8.06 13.17 6.49
CA TRP A 126 -8.91 12.18 5.81
C TRP A 126 -9.60 11.22 6.79
N PHE A 127 -8.97 10.94 7.93
CA PHE A 127 -9.55 10.22 9.07
C PHE A 127 -10.50 11.07 9.92
N ASP A 128 -10.73 12.34 9.55
CA ASP A 128 -11.46 13.33 10.34
C ASP A 128 -10.79 13.61 11.70
N GLU A 129 -9.45 13.50 11.75
CA GLU A 129 -8.59 13.73 12.92
C GLU A 129 -7.62 14.89 12.67
N ALA A 130 -7.06 15.45 13.75
CA ALA A 130 -6.05 16.50 13.68
C ALA A 130 -4.86 16.15 14.57
N GLY A 131 -3.64 16.46 14.09
CA GLY A 131 -2.44 16.31 14.90
C GLY A 131 -2.38 17.34 16.02
N SER A 132 -1.70 17.00 17.11
CA SER A 132 -1.54 17.87 18.29
C SER A 132 -0.17 18.54 18.38
N HIS A 133 0.54 18.66 17.26
CA HIS A 133 1.90 19.24 17.19
C HIS A 133 1.94 20.73 17.50
#